data_AF-A0A523UJ33-F1
#
_entry.id   AF-A0A523UJ33-F1
#
_cell.length_a   1.000
_cell.length_b   1.000
_cell.length_c   1.000
_cell.angle_alpha   90.00
_cell.angle_beta   90.00
_cell.angle_gamma   90.00
#
_symmetry.space_group_name_H-M   'P 1'
#
loop_
_entity.id
_entity.type
_entity.pdbx_description
1 polymer ?
#
loop_
_entity_poly.entity_id
_entity_poly.type
_entity_poly.pdbx_seq_one_letter_code
_entity_poly.pdbx_strand_id
1 'polypeptide(L)' 'MEGEFHVDIGPQYEGEVIRKEDLYIEFGGPKVAHKFELATVKSPDEIENEKV' A
#
# COMPACT_ATOMS: atom_id res chain seq x y z
N MET A 1 11.55 11.22 -6.06
CA MET A 1 11.34 10.14 -5.08
C MET A 1 11.88 10.54 -3.72
N GLU A 2 13.11 11.05 -3.61
CA GLU A 2 13.52 11.82 -2.41
C GLU A 2 12.62 13.08 -2.31
N GLY A 3 11.87 13.21 -1.21
CA GLY A 3 10.97 14.35 -0.93
C GLY A 3 9.46 14.10 -1.08
N GLU A 4 9.03 12.95 -1.59
CA GLU A 4 7.60 12.66 -1.84
C GLU A 4 6.93 11.87 -0.70
N PHE A 5 7.73 11.16 0.10
CA PHE A 5 7.27 10.34 1.21
C PHE A 5 7.99 10.74 2.50
N HIS A 6 7.28 10.76 3.62
CA HIS A 6 7.81 11.09 4.96
C HIS A 6 8.54 9.92 5.64
N VAL A 7 8.90 8.89 4.88
CA VAL A 7 9.53 7.66 5.35
C VAL A 7 10.60 7.21 4.36
N ASP A 8 11.57 6.44 4.85
CA ASP A 8 12.57 5.81 3.99
C ASP A 8 11.94 4.70 3.15
N ILE A 9 12.34 4.59 1.88
CA ILE A 9 11.85 3.59 0.93
C ILE A 9 13.05 2.89 0.28
N GLY A 10 13.05 1.57 0.26
CA GLY A 10 14.07 0.78 -0.42
C GLY A 10 13.99 -0.72 -0.12
N PRO A 11 14.67 -1.57 -0.92
CA PRO A 11 14.62 -3.03 -0.77
C PRO A 11 15.10 -3.53 0.60
N GLN A 12 15.94 -2.76 1.30
CA GLN A 12 16.44 -3.10 2.63
C GLN A 12 15.33 -3.23 3.69
N TYR A 13 14.15 -2.65 3.45
CA TYR A 13 13.02 -2.67 4.37
C TYR A 13 11.96 -3.74 4.04
N GLU A 14 12.10 -4.52 2.95
CA GLU A 14 11.10 -5.53 2.55
C GLU A 14 10.85 -6.60 3.62
N GLY A 15 11.89 -6.96 4.37
CA GLY A 15 11.82 -7.96 5.44
C GLY A 15 11.42 -7.42 6.82
N GLU A 16 11.04 -6.14 6.92
CA GLU A 16 10.62 -5.55 8.20
C GLU A 16 9.34 -6.20 8.72
N VAL A 17 9.27 -6.41 10.05
CA VAL A 17 8.09 -6.97 10.72
C VAL A 17 7.58 -5.96 11.75
N ILE A 18 6.36 -5.47 11.55
CA ILE A 18 5.67 -4.59 12.51
C ILE A 18 4.95 -5.46 13.53
N ARG A 19 5.40 -5.42 14.79
CA ARG A 19 4.78 -6.16 15.90
C ARG A 19 3.54 -5.43 16.40
N LYS A 20 2.70 -6.13 17.16
CA LYS A 20 1.41 -5.59 17.62
C LYS A 20 1.56 -4.32 18.45
N GLU A 21 2.62 -4.22 19.24
CA GLU A 21 2.93 -3.06 20.08
C GLU A 21 3.33 -1.83 19.26
N ASP A 22 3.88 -2.05 18.07
CA ASP A 22 4.36 -1.00 17.15
C ASP A 22 3.33 -0.68 16.04
N LEU A 23 2.27 -1.48 15.93
CA LEU A 23 1.24 -1.37 14.90
C LEU A 23 0.26 -0.23 15.23
N TYR A 24 0.18 0.77 14.35
CA TYR A 24 -0.79 1.86 14.48
C TYR A 24 -2.19 1.48 13.98
N ILE A 25 -2.30 0.77 12.86
CA ILE A 25 -3.58 0.36 12.25
C ILE A 25 -3.44 -0.91 11.39
N GLU A 26 -4.49 -1.74 11.32
CA GLU A 26 -4.56 -2.95 10.49
C GLU A 26 -5.86 -2.94 9.66
N PHE A 27 -5.75 -3.09 8.34
CA PHE A 27 -6.91 -3.20 7.43
C PHE A 27 -7.06 -4.61 6.84
N GLY A 28 -6.23 -5.56 7.27
CA GLY A 28 -6.07 -6.88 6.67
C GLY A 28 -6.20 -8.06 7.66
N GLY A 29 -5.63 -9.21 7.27
CA GLY A 29 -5.54 -10.38 8.14
C GLY A 29 -6.85 -11.18 8.31
N PRO A 30 -6.79 -12.38 8.93
CA PRO A 30 -7.92 -13.33 8.97
C PRO A 30 -9.20 -12.80 9.62
N LYS A 31 -9.10 -11.76 10.45
CA LYS A 31 -10.22 -11.17 11.20
C LYS A 31 -11.00 -10.12 10.41
N VAL A 32 -10.46 -9.64 9.29
CA VAL A 32 -11.14 -8.68 8.41
C VAL A 32 -11.89 -9.44 7.32
N ALA A 33 -13.23 -9.32 7.34
CA ALA A 33 -14.13 -10.01 6.43
C ALA A 33 -13.96 -9.60 4.96
N HIS A 34 -13.65 -8.32 4.71
CA HIS A 34 -13.49 -7.76 3.37
C HIS A 34 -12.15 -7.06 3.25
N LYS A 35 -11.26 -7.60 2.42
CA LYS A 35 -9.96 -7.05 2.05
C LYS A 35 -9.57 -7.64 0.70
N PHE A 36 -9.14 -6.79 -0.23
CA PHE A 36 -8.65 -7.23 -1.53
C PHE A 36 -7.84 -6.11 -2.17
N GLU A 37 -6.96 -6.49 -3.08
CA GLU A 37 -6.30 -5.61 -4.03
C GLU A 37 -6.80 -5.96 -5.43
N LEU A 38 -7.00 -4.95 -6.28
CA LEU A 38 -7.53 -5.15 -7.63
C LEU A 38 -6.80 -4.25 -8.61
N ALA A 39 -6.15 -4.87 -9.59
CA ALA A 39 -5.64 -4.20 -10.79
C ALA A 39 -6.54 -4.55 -11.98
N THR A 40 -6.98 -3.53 -12.73
CA THR A 40 -7.82 -3.70 -13.93
C THR A 40 -7.19 -3.01 -15.13
N VAL A 41 -7.35 -3.59 -16.31
CA VAL A 41 -7.04 -2.91 -17.58
C VAL A 41 -8.18 -1.93 -17.91
N LYS A 42 -7.83 -0.72 -18.34
CA LYS A 42 -8.76 0.34 -18.75
C LYS A 42 -8.32 0.90 -20.10
N SER A 43 -9.28 1.36 -20.89
CA SER A 43 -8.97 2.13 -22.10
C SER A 43 -8.41 3.51 -21.72
N PRO A 44 -7.57 4.14 -22.57
CA PRO A 44 -6.95 5.42 -22.24
C PRO A 44 -7.94 6.57 -21.96
N ASP A 45 -9.15 6.50 -22.50
CA ASP A 45 -10.23 7.45 -22.31
C ASP A 45 -11.01 7.26 -21.00
N GLU A 46 -10.84 6.12 -20.33
CA GLU A 46 -11.50 5.79 -19.06
C GLU A 46 -10.62 6.09 -17.83
N ILE A 47 -9.41 6.63 -18.02
CA ILE A 47 -8.43 6.83 -16.94
C ILE A 47 -7.80 8.23 -17.01
N GLU A 48 -7.65 8.85 -15.84
CA GLU A 48 -6.85 10.06 -15.65
C GLU A 48 -5.47 9.64 -15.15
N ASN A 49 -4.42 9.96 -15.90
CA ASN A 49 -3.04 9.58 -15.56
C ASN A 49 -2.65 10.14 -14.18
N GLU A 50 -1.98 9.33 -13.36
CA GLU A 50 -1.44 9.71 -12.04
C GLU A 50 -2.46 10.15 -10.98
N LYS A 51 -3.76 9.96 -11.21
CA LYS A 51 -4.78 10.20 -10.18
C LYS A 51 -4.68 9.14 -9.07
N VAL A 52 -4.41 9.60 -7.85
CA VAL A 52 -4.36 8.80 -6.61
C VAL A 52 -5.50 9.20 -5.68
#